data_AF-A0A843LJS4-F1
#
_entry.id   AF-A0A843LJS4-F1
#
_cell.length_a   1.000
_cell.length_b   1.000
_cell.length_c   1.000
_cell.angle_alpha   90.00
_cell.angle_beta   90.00
_cell.angle_gamma   90.00
#
_symmetry.space_group_name_H-M   'P 1'
#
loop_
_entity.id
_entity.type
_entity.pdbx_description
1 polymer ?
#
loop_
_entity_poly.entity_id
_entity_poly.type
_entity_poly.pdbx_seq_one_letter_code
_entity_poly.pdbx_strand_id
1 'polypeptide(L)'
;TEMTIFALNHNFLIKELPIEYKDRMEGSESKLNTFSDGYKVISLLFGLFRDVKPLFFFSLITLVLLIIASMYFFPVLIGFFRTGFVEKVPTLITVGVVVIVAVIIFFTGVVLHIIRKQHDENFEHYLTMITQNKKD
;
A
#
# COMPACT_ATOMS: atom_id res chain seq x y z
N THR A 1 -14.40 7.08 6.60
CA THR A 1 -13.58 7.12 5.37
C THR A 1 -13.54 5.78 4.66
N GLU A 2 -13.18 4.69 5.33
CA GLU A 2 -13.08 3.35 4.73
C GLU A 2 -14.38 2.89 4.05
N MET A 3 -15.52 2.97 4.74
CA MET A 3 -16.83 2.59 4.16
C MET A 3 -17.22 3.41 2.93
N THR A 4 -16.83 4.69 2.87
CA THR A 4 -17.10 5.56 1.72
C THR A 4 -16.27 5.12 0.51
N ILE A 5 -14.98 4.79 0.73
CA ILE A 5 -14.10 4.26 -0.33
C ILE A 5 -14.60 2.90 -0.81
N PHE A 6 -15.03 2.03 0.11
CA PHE A 6 -15.62 0.74 -0.21
C PHE A 6 -16.87 0.90 -1.09
N ALA A 7 -17.81 1.76 -0.68
CA ALA A 7 -19.02 2.03 -1.45
C ALA A 7 -18.71 2.59 -2.84
N LEU A 8 -17.73 3.50 -2.94
CA LEU A 8 -17.29 4.05 -4.21
C LEU A 8 -16.65 2.98 -5.12
N ASN A 9 -15.79 2.11 -4.57
CA ASN A 9 -15.13 1.04 -5.32
C ASN A 9 -16.11 0.04 -5.93
N HIS A 10 -17.23 -0.23 -5.25
CA HIS A 10 -18.28 -1.16 -5.70
C HIS A 10 -19.47 -0.45 -6.37
N ASN A 11 -19.30 0.82 -6.77
CA ASN A 11 -20.32 1.62 -7.46
C ASN A 11 -21.69 1.67 -6.72
N PHE A 12 -21.67 1.68 -5.39
CA PHE A 12 -22.89 1.84 -4.61
C PHE A 12 -23.44 3.26 -4.71
N LEU A 13 -24.76 3.38 -4.57
CA LEU A 13 -25.43 4.67 -4.51
C LEU A 13 -25.05 5.36 -3.20
N ILE A 14 -24.31 6.46 -3.30
CA ILE A 14 -23.97 7.33 -2.17
C ILE A 14 -24.86 8.57 -2.24
N LYS A 15 -25.53 8.91 -1.14
CA LYS A 15 -26.37 10.11 -1.01
C LYS A 15 -25.91 10.94 0.18
N GLU A 16 -25.61 12.20 -0.07
CA GLU A 16 -25.33 13.17 0.98
C GLU A 16 -26.64 13.81 1.46
N LEU A 17 -26.79 13.94 2.78
CA LEU A 17 -27.92 14.59 3.40
C LEU A 17 -27.44 15.91 4.02
N PRO A 18 -27.92 17.07 3.55
CA PRO A 18 -27.51 18.35 4.11
C PRO A 18 -27.98 18.46 5.56
N ILE A 19 -27.08 18.89 6.43
CA ILE A 19 -27.35 19.17 7.84
C ILE A 19 -26.88 20.58 8.18
N GLU A 20 -27.60 21.26 9.07
CA GLU A 20 -27.16 22.56 9.59
C GLU A 20 -25.94 22.38 10.50
N TYR A 21 -24.85 23.05 10.14
CA TYR A 21 -23.67 23.12 10.99
C TYR A 21 -23.98 23.97 12.23
N LYS A 22 -23.69 23.44 13.42
CA LYS A 22 -23.87 24.17 14.67
C LYS A 22 -22.50 24.54 15.23
N ASP A 23 -22.41 25.76 15.73
CA ASP A 23 -21.25 26.20 16.46
C ASP A 23 -21.03 25.34 17.70
N ARG A 24 -19.75 25.17 18.04
CA ARG A 24 -19.34 24.45 19.24
C ARG A 24 -19.82 25.24 20.46
N MET A 25 -20.35 24.52 21.46
CA MET A 25 -20.74 25.13 22.75
C MET A 25 -19.56 25.93 23.35
N GLU A 26 -19.85 27.13 23.85
CA GLU A 26 -18.84 27.96 24.50
C GLU A 26 -18.23 27.25 25.72
N GLY A 27 -16.92 27.36 25.90
CA GLY A 27 -16.17 26.67 26.95
C GLY A 27 -15.78 25.21 26.64
N SER A 28 -16.14 24.69 25.46
CA SER A 28 -15.71 23.36 25.02
C SER A 28 -14.25 23.34 24.57
N GLU A 29 -13.42 22.56 25.26
CA GLU A 29 -12.05 22.29 24.82
C GLU A 29 -12.00 21.43 23.55
N SER A 30 -10.94 21.62 22.75
CA SER A 30 -10.70 20.80 21.57
C SER A 30 -10.26 19.40 21.98
N LYS A 31 -11.05 18.38 21.60
CA LYS A 31 -10.66 16.97 21.76
C LYS A 31 -9.61 16.52 20.72
N LEU A 32 -9.30 17.37 19.74
CA LEU A 32 -8.39 17.04 18.64
C LEU A 32 -6.96 17.45 18.99
N ASN A 33 -6.03 16.55 18.72
CA ASN A 33 -4.60 16.79 18.83
C ASN A 33 -4.00 16.82 17.42
N THR A 34 -3.64 18.02 16.94
CA THR A 34 -3.19 18.25 15.56
C THR A 34 -2.07 17.30 15.11
N PHE A 35 -1.09 17.02 15.97
CA PHE A 35 0.04 16.17 15.62
C PHE A 35 -0.28 14.68 15.70
N SER A 36 -0.89 14.25 16.81
CA SER A 36 -1.25 12.84 17.01
C SER A 36 -2.28 12.37 15.99
N ASP A 37 -3.30 13.19 15.75
CA ASP A 37 -4.35 12.87 14.79
C ASP A 37 -3.85 12.98 13.35
N GLY A 38 -2.96 13.95 13.05
CA GLY A 38 -2.29 14.04 11.76
C GLY A 38 -1.50 12.77 11.41
N TYR A 39 -0.72 12.24 12.35
CA TYR A 39 0.01 10.98 12.15
C TYR A 39 -0.92 9.80 11.89
N LYS A 40 -2.04 9.69 12.63
CA LYS A 40 -3.05 8.64 12.41
C LYS A 40 -3.64 8.73 11.00
N VAL A 41 -3.96 9.94 10.54
CA VAL A 41 -4.51 10.16 9.20
C VAL A 41 -3.51 9.75 8.12
N ILE A 42 -2.22 10.14 8.26
CA ILE A 42 -1.18 9.75 7.30
C ILE A 42 -1.01 8.23 7.28
N SER A 43 -0.94 7.60 8.45
CA SER A 43 -0.84 6.13 8.56
C SER A 43 -2.04 5.43 7.90
N LEU A 44 -3.26 5.95 8.12
CA LEU A 44 -4.47 5.46 7.48
C LEU A 44 -4.39 5.59 5.96
N LEU A 45 -3.91 6.72 5.44
CA LEU A 45 -3.74 6.94 3.99
C LEU A 45 -2.75 5.94 3.39
N PHE A 46 -1.63 5.67 4.06
CA PHE A 46 -0.68 4.64 3.64
C PHE A 46 -1.30 3.25 3.63
N GLY A 47 -2.07 2.90 4.67
CA GLY A 47 -2.81 1.64 4.74
C GLY A 47 -3.82 1.51 3.59
N LEU A 48 -4.67 2.52 3.41
CA LEU A 48 -5.66 2.57 2.32
C LEU A 48 -5.01 2.44 0.95
N PHE A 49 -3.89 3.13 0.71
CA PHE A 49 -3.21 3.05 -0.58
C PHE A 49 -2.65 1.65 -0.87
N ARG A 50 -2.06 1.01 0.14
CA ARG A 50 -1.60 -0.38 0.06
C ARG A 50 -2.78 -1.33 -0.21
N ASP A 51 -3.90 -1.14 0.46
CA ASP A 51 -5.03 -2.07 0.40
C ASP A 51 -5.81 -1.93 -0.93
N VAL A 52 -5.93 -0.72 -1.46
CA VAL A 52 -6.59 -0.46 -2.75
C VAL A 52 -5.68 -0.79 -3.95
N LYS A 53 -4.38 -0.50 -3.87
CA LYS A 53 -3.42 -0.72 -4.98
C LYS A 53 -2.14 -1.44 -4.50
N PRO A 54 -2.24 -2.71 -4.06
CA PRO A 54 -1.11 -3.43 -3.48
C PRO A 54 0.07 -3.57 -4.44
N LEU A 55 -0.18 -3.96 -5.70
CA LEU A 55 0.90 -4.16 -6.68
C LEU A 55 1.76 -2.90 -6.85
N PHE A 56 1.11 -1.73 -7.00
CA PHE A 56 1.83 -0.47 -7.18
C PHE A 56 2.63 -0.09 -5.93
N PHE A 57 2.01 -0.24 -4.74
CA PHE A 57 2.66 0.07 -3.47
C PHE A 57 3.94 -0.74 -3.25
N PHE A 58 3.86 -2.07 -3.37
CA PHE A 58 5.02 -2.94 -3.16
C PHE A 58 6.05 -2.82 -4.29
N SER A 59 5.63 -2.59 -5.53
CA SER A 59 6.55 -2.33 -6.65
C SER A 59 7.37 -1.06 -6.44
N LEU A 60 6.76 0.00 -5.89
CA LEU A 60 7.47 1.24 -5.57
C LEU A 60 8.56 1.00 -4.51
N ILE A 61 8.24 0.22 -3.46
CA ILE A 61 9.21 -0.15 -2.41
C ILE A 61 10.35 -0.98 -3.01
N THR A 62 10.03 -2.01 -3.81
CA THR A 62 11.02 -2.82 -4.51
C THR A 62 11.92 -1.95 -5.39
N LEU A 63 11.35 -1.00 -6.15
CA LEU A 63 12.12 -0.11 -7.01
C LEU A 63 13.13 0.72 -6.21
N VAL A 64 12.71 1.30 -5.08
CA VAL A 64 13.60 2.06 -4.19
C VAL A 64 14.73 1.18 -3.66
N LEU A 65 14.41 -0.04 -3.21
CA LEU A 65 15.43 -0.99 -2.74
C LEU A 65 16.42 -1.39 -3.84
N LEU A 66 15.94 -1.61 -5.07
CA LEU A 66 16.80 -1.94 -6.20
C LEU A 66 17.71 -0.77 -6.60
N ILE A 67 17.23 0.47 -6.51
CA ILE A 67 18.06 1.67 -6.76
C ILE A 67 19.18 1.75 -5.73
N ILE A 68 18.85 1.57 -4.43
CA ILE A 68 19.84 1.58 -3.35
C ILE A 68 20.84 0.44 -3.55
N ALA A 69 20.37 -0.79 -3.79
CA ALA A 69 21.22 -1.94 -4.04
C ALA A 69 22.16 -1.71 -5.23
N SER A 70 21.65 -1.14 -6.33
CA SER A 70 22.45 -0.82 -7.52
C SER A 70 23.53 0.22 -7.22
N MET A 71 23.22 1.26 -6.43
CA MET A 71 24.18 2.28 -6.02
C MET A 71 25.39 1.68 -5.28
N TYR A 72 25.17 0.68 -4.42
CA TYR A 72 26.25 -0.03 -3.73
C TYR A 72 26.91 -1.11 -4.58
N PHE A 73 26.20 -1.69 -5.56
CA PHE A 73 26.72 -2.71 -6.46
C PHE A 73 27.75 -2.15 -7.46
N PHE A 74 27.47 -0.99 -8.07
CA PHE A 74 28.35 -0.43 -9.12
C PHE A 74 29.80 -0.21 -8.67
N PRO A 75 30.10 0.37 -7.49
CA PRO A 75 31.48 0.50 -7.02
C PRO A 75 32.19 -0.84 -6.84
N VAL A 76 31.48 -1.87 -6.38
CA VAL A 76 32.02 -3.23 -6.22
C VAL A 76 32.35 -3.84 -7.58
N LEU A 77 31.44 -3.68 -8.55
CA LEU A 77 31.61 -4.17 -9.91
C LEU A 77 32.79 -3.49 -10.62
N ILE A 78 32.93 -2.17 -10.50
CA ILE A 78 34.05 -1.42 -11.09
C ILE A 78 35.39 -1.85 -10.46
N GLY A 79 35.42 -2.07 -9.13
CA GLY A 79 36.60 -2.59 -8.44
C GLY A 79 37.03 -3.94 -9.01
N PHE A 80 36.08 -4.87 -9.16
CA PHE A 80 36.32 -6.18 -9.74
C PHE A 80 36.87 -6.12 -11.17
N PHE A 81 36.33 -5.26 -12.04
CA PHE A 81 36.85 -5.11 -13.40
C PHE A 81 38.29 -4.59 -13.46
N ARG A 82 38.74 -3.82 -12.46
CA ARG A 82 40.10 -3.27 -12.41
C ARG A 82 41.11 -4.26 -11.83
N THR A 83 40.75 -4.96 -10.77
CA THR A 83 41.71 -5.78 -9.99
C THR A 83 41.56 -7.27 -10.25
N GLY A 84 40.43 -7.73 -10.79
CA GLY A 84 40.08 -9.15 -10.87
C GLY A 84 39.64 -9.76 -9.54
N PHE A 85 39.68 -9.00 -8.44
CA PHE A 85 39.33 -9.44 -7.10
C PHE A 85 38.18 -8.63 -6.51
N VAL A 86 37.35 -9.27 -5.68
CA VAL A 86 36.26 -8.59 -4.98
C VAL A 86 36.77 -8.10 -3.62
N GLU A 87 37.23 -6.86 -3.53
CA GLU A 87 37.75 -6.29 -2.27
C GLU A 87 36.66 -6.09 -1.21
N LYS A 88 35.42 -5.83 -1.64
CA LYS A 88 34.27 -5.51 -0.76
C LYS A 88 33.28 -6.66 -0.67
N VAL A 89 33.76 -7.82 -0.24
CA VAL A 89 32.93 -9.04 -0.10
C VAL A 89 31.70 -8.82 0.79
N PRO A 90 31.79 -8.21 1.99
CA PRO A 90 30.61 -7.99 2.83
C PRO A 90 29.54 -7.14 2.13
N THR A 91 29.95 -6.09 1.41
CA THR A 91 29.04 -5.23 0.65
C THR A 91 28.33 -6.01 -0.45
N LEU A 92 29.04 -6.88 -1.19
CA LEU A 92 28.44 -7.72 -2.22
C LEU A 92 27.37 -8.65 -1.65
N ILE A 93 27.66 -9.29 -0.52
CA ILE A 93 26.71 -10.18 0.17
C ILE A 93 25.48 -9.39 0.63
N THR A 94 25.65 -8.24 1.27
CA THR A 94 24.54 -7.40 1.71
C THR A 94 23.67 -6.95 0.54
N VAL A 95 24.26 -6.50 -0.56
CA VAL A 95 23.54 -6.14 -1.79
C VAL A 95 22.75 -7.34 -2.32
N GLY A 96 23.34 -8.52 -2.37
CA GLY A 96 22.65 -9.75 -2.79
C GLY A 96 21.44 -10.07 -1.93
N VAL A 97 21.57 -9.98 -0.60
CA VAL A 97 20.46 -10.18 0.35
C VAL A 97 19.37 -9.13 0.15
N VAL A 98 19.73 -7.86 -0.01
CA VAL A 98 18.76 -6.78 -0.26
C VAL A 98 17.99 -7.02 -1.55
N VAL A 99 18.65 -7.48 -2.63
CA VAL A 99 17.98 -7.82 -3.89
C VAL A 99 17.01 -8.98 -3.70
N ILE A 100 17.40 -10.04 -2.99
CA ILE A 100 16.51 -11.17 -2.67
C ILE A 100 15.27 -10.69 -1.89
N VAL A 101 15.47 -9.86 -0.88
CA VAL A 101 14.37 -9.27 -0.10
C VAL A 101 13.47 -8.40 -0.99
N ALA A 102 14.04 -7.59 -1.87
CA ALA A 102 13.28 -6.75 -2.80
C ALA A 102 12.40 -7.58 -3.76
N VAL A 103 12.89 -8.73 -4.21
CA VAL A 103 12.13 -9.68 -5.02
C VAL A 103 10.98 -10.31 -4.22
N ILE A 104 11.22 -10.72 -2.96
CA ILE A 104 10.15 -11.26 -2.08
C ILE A 104 9.05 -10.21 -1.86
N ILE A 105 9.43 -8.96 -1.63
CA ILE A 105 8.48 -7.84 -1.46
C ILE A 105 7.65 -7.65 -2.74
N PHE A 106 8.28 -7.72 -3.91
CA PHE A 106 7.57 -7.60 -5.18
C PHE A 106 6.54 -8.72 -5.37
N PHE A 107 6.95 -9.98 -5.17
CA PHE A 107 6.04 -11.12 -5.26
C PHE A 107 4.90 -11.05 -4.24
N THR A 108 5.18 -10.55 -3.04
CA THR A 108 4.14 -10.28 -2.04
C THR A 108 3.10 -9.30 -2.60
N GLY A 109 3.53 -8.23 -3.26
CA GLY A 109 2.64 -7.29 -3.96
C GLY A 109 1.79 -7.94 -5.05
N VAL A 110 2.37 -8.85 -5.83
CA VAL A 110 1.65 -9.62 -6.86
C VAL A 110 0.60 -10.53 -6.23
N VAL A 111 0.95 -11.27 -5.17
CA VAL A 111 0.02 -12.16 -4.45
C VAL A 111 -1.14 -11.36 -3.87
N LEU A 112 -0.87 -10.25 -3.17
CA LEU A 112 -1.93 -9.40 -2.61
C LEU A 112 -2.84 -8.82 -3.69
N HIS A 113 -2.30 -8.48 -4.86
CA HIS A 113 -3.10 -8.00 -5.98
C HIS A 113 -4.07 -9.06 -6.50
N ILE A 114 -3.62 -10.31 -6.62
CA ILE A 114 -4.46 -11.43 -7.05
C ILE A 114 -5.53 -11.72 -5.99
N ILE A 115 -5.16 -11.77 -4.70
CA ILE A 115 -6.10 -11.99 -3.60
C ILE A 115 -7.19 -10.90 -3.58
N ARG A 116 -6.80 -9.63 -3.72
CA ARG A 116 -7.74 -8.51 -3.80
C ARG A 116 -8.71 -8.70 -4.95
N LYS A 117 -8.19 -8.99 -6.16
CA LYS A 117 -9.02 -9.20 -7.34
C LYS A 117 -10.02 -10.35 -7.13
N GLN A 118 -9.57 -11.46 -6.54
CA GLN A 118 -10.42 -12.59 -6.19
C GLN A 118 -11.51 -12.21 -5.18
N HIS A 119 -11.17 -11.38 -4.19
CA HIS A 119 -12.14 -10.91 -3.20
C HIS A 119 -13.23 -10.03 -3.84
N ASP A 120 -12.84 -9.10 -4.71
CA ASP A 120 -13.76 -8.23 -5.45
C ASP A 120 -14.70 -9.08 -6.34
N GLU A 121 -14.16 -10.07 -7.08
CA GLU A 121 -14.97 -10.98 -7.91
C GLU A 121 -15.95 -11.83 -7.08
N ASN A 122 -15.50 -12.37 -5.95
CA ASN A 122 -16.35 -13.15 -5.04
C ASN A 122 -17.49 -12.29 -4.48
N PHE A 123 -17.20 -11.04 -4.12
CA PHE A 123 -18.20 -10.11 -3.60
C PHE A 123 -19.32 -9.85 -4.61
N GLU A 124 -18.97 -9.56 -5.87
CA GLU A 124 -19.95 -9.40 -6.96
C GLU A 124 -20.77 -10.66 -7.21
N HIS A 125 -20.14 -11.83 -7.12
CA HIS A 125 -20.85 -13.12 -7.22
C HIS A 125 -21.88 -13.28 -6.09
N TYR A 126 -21.52 -12.97 -4.85
CA TYR A 126 -22.46 -13.03 -3.71
C TYR A 126 -23.64 -12.05 -3.89
N LEU A 127 -23.39 -10.82 -4.35
CA LEU A 127 -24.45 -9.86 -4.64
C LEU A 127 -25.42 -10.37 -5.72
N THR A 128 -24.88 -11.01 -6.76
CA THR A 128 -25.67 -11.60 -7.84
C THR A 128 -26.57 -12.71 -7.32
N MET A 129 -26.04 -13.62 -6.48
CA MET A 129 -26.82 -14.70 -5.88
C MET A 129 -27.95 -14.18 -4.98
N ILE A 130 -27.69 -13.17 -4.15
CA ILE A 130 -28.70 -12.54 -3.29
C ILE A 130 -29.81 -11.91 -4.14
N THR A 131 -29.43 -11.25 -5.25
CA THR A 131 -30.38 -10.59 -6.15
C THR A 131 -31.28 -11.60 -6.89
N GLN A 132 -30.73 -12.76 -7.25
CA GLN A 132 -31.51 -13.86 -7.86
C GLN A 132 -32.50 -14.46 -6.87
N ASN A 133 -32.05 -14.81 -5.66
CA ASN A 133 -32.91 -15.42 -4.63
C ASN A 133 -34.05 -14.48 -4.16
N LYS A 134 -33.91 -13.16 -4.34
CA LYS A 134 -34.98 -12.20 -4.04
C LYS A 134 -36.05 -12.11 -5.15
N LYS A 135 -35.76 -12.62 -6.35
CA LYS A 135 -36.69 -12.61 -7.49
C LYS A 135 -37.59 -13.84 -7.54
N ASP A 136 -37.18 -14.94 -6.89
CA ASP A 136 -37.98 -16.15 -6.66
C ASP A 136 -38.87 -16.00 -5.41
#